data_AF-B6DDJ8-F1
#
_entry.id   AF-B6DDJ8-F1
#
_cell.length_a   1.000
_cell.length_b   1.000
_cell.length_c   1.000
_cell.angle_alpha   90.00
_cell.angle_beta   90.00
_cell.angle_gamma   90.00
#
_symmetry.space_group_name_H-M   'P 1'
#
loop_
_entity.id
_entity.type
_entity.pdbx_description
1 polymer ?
#
loop_
_entity_poly.entity_id
_entity_poly.type
_entity_poly.pdbx_seq_one_letter_code
_entity_poly.pdbx_strand_id
1 'polypeptide(L)'
;ALFLSCLRPGSLNPCIEVLPNITYQCMDQNLSKIPHDIPYSTKNLDLSFNPLKILRSYSFTNFSQLQWLDLSRCEIETIEDKAWHGLNQL
;
A
#
# COMPACT_ATOMS: atom_id res chain seq x y z
N ALA A 1 -22.15 16.28 6.01
CA ALA A 1 -22.38 14.84 6.19
C ALA A 1 -21.02 14.19 6.43
N LEU A 2 -20.74 13.76 7.66
CA LEU A 2 -19.52 13.04 7.99
C LEU A 2 -19.77 11.57 7.67
N PHE A 3 -19.14 11.05 6.62
CA PHE A 3 -19.09 9.60 6.39
C PHE A 3 -18.10 9.02 7.40
N LEU A 4 -18.60 8.67 8.58
CA LEU A 4 -17.89 7.82 9.53
C LEU A 4 -17.81 6.41 8.92
N SER A 5 -16.72 6.12 8.20
CA SER A 5 -16.37 4.75 7.84
C SER A 5 -16.15 3.96 9.13
N CYS A 6 -16.81 2.82 9.25
CA CYS A 6 -16.73 1.91 10.38
C CYS A 6 -15.29 1.43 10.61
N LEU A 7 -14.52 2.09 11.46
CA LEU A 7 -13.28 1.53 12.00
C LEU A 7 -13.68 0.33 12.87
N ARG A 8 -13.36 -0.89 12.40
CA ARG A 8 -13.42 -2.07 13.27
C ARG A 8 -12.39 -1.86 14.39
N PRO A 9 -12.80 -1.86 15.67
CA PRO A 9 -11.86 -1.77 16.78
C PRO A 9 -10.99 -3.03 16.75
N GLY A 10 -9.70 -2.90 16.38
CA GLY A 10 -8.75 -4.01 16.34
C GLY A 10 -7.86 -4.10 15.10
N SER A 11 -8.05 -3.30 14.05
CA SER A 11 -7.10 -3.25 12.92
C SER A 11 -5.98 -2.25 13.24
N LEU A 12 -4.75 -2.74 13.37
CA LEU A 12 -3.54 -1.89 13.44
C LEU A 12 -3.19 -1.26 12.08
N ASN A 13 -3.96 -1.54 11.02
CA ASN A 13 -3.70 -1.06 9.68
C ASN A 13 -4.18 0.40 9.53
N PRO A 14 -3.29 1.37 9.22
CA PRO A 14 -3.67 2.76 8.99
C PRO A 14 -4.43 2.97 7.67
N CYS A 15 -4.54 1.95 6.81
CA CYS A 15 -5.22 2.04 5.53
C CYS A 15 -6.74 1.81 5.64
N ILE A 16 -7.48 2.51 4.78
CA ILE A 16 -8.92 2.35 4.60
C ILE A 16 -9.16 1.20 3.62
N GLU A 17 -9.95 0.21 4.04
CA GLU A 17 -10.47 -0.85 3.18
C GLU A 17 -11.67 -0.32 2.38
N VAL A 18 -11.47 -0.03 1.09
CA VAL A 18 -12.53 0.49 0.20
C VAL A 18 -13.37 -0.65 -0.36
N LEU A 19 -12.70 -1.74 -0.75
CA LEU A 19 -13.33 -2.96 -1.21
C LEU A 19 -12.68 -4.15 -0.51
N PRO A 20 -13.44 -4.99 0.22
CA PRO A 20 -12.87 -6.01 1.08
C PRO A 20 -11.89 -6.92 0.36
N ASN A 21 -10.68 -7.03 0.91
CA ASN A 21 -9.57 -7.83 0.38
C ASN A 21 -9.12 -7.50 -1.06
N ILE A 22 -9.59 -6.40 -1.67
CA ILE A 22 -9.33 -6.05 -3.08
C ILE A 22 -8.71 -4.66 -3.22
N THR A 23 -9.26 -3.64 -2.55
CA THR A 23 -8.82 -2.24 -2.72
C THR A 23 -8.57 -1.58 -1.37
N TYR A 24 -7.36 -1.05 -1.20
CA TYR A 24 -6.93 -0.35 0.00
C TYR A 24 -6.40 1.04 -0.33
N GLN A 25 -6.82 2.03 0.46
CA GLN A 25 -6.34 3.41 0.42
C GLN A 25 -5.49 3.69 1.65
N CYS A 26 -4.21 3.91 1.43
CA CYS A 26 -3.21 4.25 2.45
C CYS A 26 -2.66 5.67 2.26
N MET A 27 -3.39 6.54 1.56
CA MET A 27 -2.97 7.90 1.25
C MET A 27 -2.75 8.72 2.53
N ASP A 28 -1.66 9.49 2.57
CA ASP A 28 -1.37 10.47 3.64
C ASP A 28 -1.44 9.88 5.06
N GLN A 29 -0.88 8.68 5.24
CA GLN A 29 -0.82 7.97 6.52
C GLN A 29 0.56 8.09 7.20
N ASN A 30 1.43 8.98 6.70
CA ASN A 30 2.81 9.16 7.17
C ASN A 30 3.62 7.85 7.19
N LEU A 31 3.40 6.97 6.21
CA LEU A 31 4.08 5.70 6.09
C LEU A 31 5.52 5.90 5.61
N SER A 32 6.47 5.28 6.30
CA SER A 32 7.88 5.22 5.87
C SER A 32 8.28 3.85 5.29
N LYS A 33 7.33 2.91 5.23
CA LYS A 33 7.49 1.55 4.71
C LYS A 33 6.17 1.06 4.09
N ILE A 34 6.27 0.06 3.22
CA ILE A 34 5.09 -0.63 2.67
C ILE A 34 4.41 -1.43 3.79
N PRO A 35 3.09 -1.32 3.99
CA PRO A 35 2.35 -2.09 4.99
C PRO A 35 2.34 -3.58 4.66
N HIS A 36 2.43 -4.45 5.67
CA HIS A 36 2.47 -5.91 5.51
C HIS A 36 1.17 -6.61 5.91
N ASP A 37 0.27 -5.89 6.57
CA ASP A 37 -1.01 -6.33 7.10
C ASP A 37 -2.18 -6.11 6.12
N ILE A 38 -1.85 -5.84 4.85
CA ILE A 38 -2.80 -5.81 3.74
C ILE A 38 -2.87 -7.22 3.10
N PRO A 39 -4.07 -7.77 2.83
CA PRO A 39 -4.22 -9.10 2.25
C PRO A 39 -3.51 -9.29 0.90
N TYR A 40 -2.95 -10.48 0.69
CA TYR A 40 -2.27 -10.90 -0.54
C TYR A 40 -3.16 -10.85 -1.80
N SER A 41 -4.49 -10.86 -1.63
CA SER A 41 -5.47 -10.77 -2.72
C SER A 41 -5.71 -9.34 -3.22
N THR A 42 -5.08 -8.35 -2.60
CA THR A 42 -5.22 -6.95 -2.96
C THR A 42 -4.79 -6.72 -4.40
N LYS A 43 -5.66 -6.05 -5.16
CA LYS A 43 -5.45 -5.71 -6.57
C LYS A 43 -5.10 -4.24 -6.76
N ASN A 44 -5.65 -3.37 -5.92
CA ASN A 44 -5.49 -1.93 -6.02
C ASN A 44 -4.96 -1.39 -4.69
N LEU A 45 -3.80 -0.74 -4.74
CA LEU A 45 -3.16 -0.17 -3.56
C LEU A 45 -2.74 1.27 -3.82
N ASP A 46 -3.31 2.19 -3.07
CA ASP A 46 -2.92 3.60 -3.07
C ASP A 46 -2.01 3.88 -1.86
N LEU A 47 -0.74 4.19 -2.12
CA LEU A 47 0.26 4.59 -1.13
C LEU A 47 0.70 6.05 -1.31
N SER A 48 -0.01 6.83 -2.11
CA SER A 48 0.37 8.19 -2.46
C SER A 48 0.49 9.10 -1.23
N PHE A 49 1.30 10.16 -1.36
CA PHE A 49 1.55 11.14 -0.30
C PHE A 49 2.17 10.56 1.00
N ASN A 50 2.93 9.47 0.92
CA ASN A 50 3.65 8.91 2.07
C ASN A 50 5.17 9.08 1.94
N PRO A 51 5.91 9.46 2.99
CA PRO A 51 7.36 9.69 2.92
C PRO A 51 8.17 8.38 2.93
N LEU A 52 8.03 7.58 1.87
CA LEU A 52 8.66 6.26 1.75
C LEU A 52 10.18 6.36 1.59
N LYS A 53 10.67 7.36 0.84
CA LYS A 53 12.09 7.67 0.56
C LYS A 53 12.90 6.60 -0.18
N ILE A 54 12.83 5.35 0.28
CA ILE A 54 13.58 4.21 -0.27
C ILE A 54 12.61 3.05 -0.49
N LEU A 55 12.47 2.62 -1.74
CA LEU A 55 11.86 1.33 -2.07
C LEU A 55 12.92 0.25 -1.98
N ARG A 56 12.87 -0.55 -0.91
CA ARG A 56 13.83 -1.63 -0.68
C ARG A 56 13.59 -2.82 -1.61
N SER A 57 14.61 -3.65 -1.81
CA SER A 57 14.46 -4.93 -2.49
C SER A 57 13.29 -5.71 -1.88
N TYR A 58 12.47 -6.34 -2.73
CA TYR A 58 11.39 -7.22 -2.30
C TYR A 58 10.25 -6.54 -1.51
N SER A 59 10.16 -5.19 -1.54
CA SER A 59 9.15 -4.41 -0.81
C SER A 59 7.70 -4.83 -1.11
N PHE A 60 7.44 -5.36 -2.30
CA PHE A 60 6.09 -5.73 -2.75
C PHE A 60 5.86 -7.24 -2.89
N THR A 61 6.71 -8.08 -2.29
CA THR A 61 6.65 -9.55 -2.47
C THR A 61 5.29 -10.18 -2.07
N ASN A 62 4.55 -9.55 -1.14
CA ASN A 62 3.25 -10.03 -0.69
C ASN A 62 2.09 -9.64 -1.63
N PHE A 63 2.33 -8.81 -2.65
CA PHE A 63 1.28 -8.24 -3.51
C PHE A 63 1.29 -8.89 -4.91
N SER A 64 1.28 -10.22 -4.96
CA SER A 64 1.38 -10.97 -6.23
C SER A 64 0.15 -10.86 -7.13
N GLN A 65 -0.96 -10.36 -6.61
CA GLN A 65 -2.20 -10.09 -7.34
C GLN A 65 -2.42 -8.60 -7.62
N LEU A 66 -1.45 -7.74 -7.32
CA LEU A 66 -1.57 -6.31 -7.55
C LEU A 66 -1.61 -6.01 -9.04
N GLN A 67 -2.57 -5.18 -9.44
CA GLN A 67 -2.84 -4.76 -10.82
C GLN A 67 -2.81 -3.24 -10.94
N TRP A 68 -2.90 -2.52 -9.83
CA TRP A 68 -2.75 -1.07 -9.78
C TRP A 68 -2.07 -0.64 -8.48
N LEU A 69 -1.08 0.24 -8.62
CA LEU A 69 -0.26 0.76 -7.52
C LEU A 69 -0.02 2.26 -7.73
N ASP A 70 -0.41 3.07 -6.75
CA ASP A 70 -0.10 4.49 -6.74
C ASP A 70 0.97 4.83 -5.70
N LEU A 71 2.09 5.39 -6.19
CA LEU A 71 3.22 5.88 -5.40
C LEU A 71 3.46 7.38 -5.66
N SER A 72 2.43 8.10 -6.08
CA SER A 72 2.49 9.53 -6.36
C SER A 72 2.91 10.29 -5.10
N ARG A 73 3.88 11.19 -5.25
CA ARG A 73 4.37 12.07 -4.17
C ARG A 73 4.85 11.31 -2.92
N CYS A 74 5.51 10.17 -3.12
CA CYS A 74 6.05 9.37 -2.01
C CYS A 74 7.49 9.74 -1.59
N GLU A 75 8.02 10.87 -2.07
CA GLU A 75 9.41 11.32 -1.82
C GLU A 75 10.47 10.25 -2.12
N ILE A 76 10.21 9.34 -3.07
CA ILE A 76 11.12 8.23 -3.36
C ILE A 76 12.39 8.78 -4.03
N GLU A 77 13.52 8.64 -3.35
CA GLU A 77 14.85 9.05 -3.81
C GLU A 77 15.66 7.83 -4.28
N THR A 78 15.44 6.66 -3.69
CA THR A 78 16.17 5.42 -4.02
C THR A 78 15.21 4.28 -4.30
N ILE A 79 15.50 3.53 -5.36
CA ILE A 79 14.84 2.26 -5.68
C ILE A 79 15.93 1.20 -5.74
N GLU A 80 15.93 0.26 -4.80
CA GLU A 80 16.90 -0.83 -4.76
C GLU A 80 16.59 -1.86 -5.85
N ASP A 81 17.61 -2.64 -6.23
CA ASP A 81 17.44 -3.79 -7.12
C ASP A 81 16.32 -4.70 -6.63
N LYS A 82 15.49 -5.20 -7.54
CA LYS A 82 14.38 -6.11 -7.22
C LYS A 82 13.32 -5.51 -6.28
N ALA A 83 13.22 -4.18 -6.14
CA ALA A 83 12.15 -3.55 -5.37
C ALA A 83 10.75 -4.00 -5.83
N TRP A 84 10.57 -4.16 -7.14
CA TRP A 84 9.32 -4.59 -7.78
C TRP A 84 9.11 -6.11 -7.83
N HIS A 85 9.99 -6.89 -7.19
CA HIS A 85 9.84 -8.34 -7.19
C HIS A 85 8.50 -8.77 -6.55
N GLY A 86 7.83 -9.72 -7.19
CA GLY A 86 6.52 -10.23 -6.77
C GLY A 86 5.34 -9.57 -7.47
N LEU A 87 5.50 -8.38 -8.07
CA LEU A 87 4.45 -7.67 -8.81
C LEU A 87 4.26 -8.24 -10.23
N ASN A 88 3.85 -9.50 -10.31
CA ASN A 88 3.78 -10.25 -11.57
C ASN A 88 2.54 -9.89 -12.43
N GLN A 89 1.59 -9.15 -11.86
CA GLN A 89 0.31 -8.79 -12.50
C GLN A 89 0.12 -7.27 -12.65
N LEU A 90 1.14 -6.50 -12.29
CA LEU A 90 1.11 -5.03 -12.33
C LEU A 90 1.40 -4.50 -13.75
#